data_AF-A0A151SZ26-F1
#
_entry.id   AF-A0A151SZ26-F1
#
_cell.length_a   1.000
_cell.length_b   1.000
_cell.length_c   1.000
_cell.angle_alpha   90.00
_cell.angle_beta   90.00
_cell.angle_gamma   90.00
#
_symmetry.space_group_name_H-M   'P 1'
#
loop_
_entity.id
_entity.type
_entity.pdbx_description
1 polymer ?
#
loop_
_entity_poly.entity_id
_entity_poly.type
_entity_poly.pdbx_seq_one_letter_code
_entity_poly.pdbx_strand_id
1 'polypeptide(L)' 'MMYPSDEVHTSFITDRANYCYRVMPFGLKNAGATYQRMMDKIFYHQIGRNMEVYIDDMVVKTT' A
#
# COMPACT_ATOMS: atom_id res chain seq x y z
N MET A 1 6.29 -6.43 4.46
CA MET A 1 6.65 -5.99 5.83
C MET A 1 7.14 -4.55 5.73
N MET A 2 6.81 -3.70 6.70
CA MET A 2 7.45 -2.40 6.84
C MET A 2 8.95 -2.59 7.10
N TYR A 3 9.78 -1.61 6.75
CA TYR A 3 11.16 -1.63 7.21
C TYR A 3 11.18 -1.54 8.75
N PRO A 4 11.89 -2.44 9.48
CA PRO A 4 11.76 -2.53 10.94
C PRO A 4 12.02 -1.21 11.69
N SER A 5 12.94 -0.38 11.20
CA SER A 5 13.22 0.94 11.82
C SER A 5 12.12 1.97 11.56
N ASP A 6 11.26 1.75 10.57
CA ASP A 6 10.16 2.66 10.21
C ASP A 6 8.86 2.33 10.96
N GLU A 7 8.72 1.10 11.50
CA GLU A 7 7.51 0.67 12.21
C GLU A 7 7.16 1.62 13.36
N VAL A 8 8.14 1.99 14.19
CA VAL A 8 7.95 2.87 15.36
C VAL A 8 7.43 4.26 14.96
N HIS A 9 7.76 4.74 13.76
CA HIS A 9 7.32 6.04 13.22
C HIS A 9 5.87 6.02 12.75
N THR A 10 5.25 4.84 12.68
CA THR A 10 3.83 4.66 12.37
C THR A 10 3.00 4.31 13.61
N SER A 11 3.47 4.73 14.78
CA SER A 11 2.79 4.48 16.03
C SER A 11 1.52 5.32 16.20
N PHE A 12 0.52 4.74 16.85
CA PHE A 12 -0.73 5.41 17.20
C PHE A 12 -1.18 4.99 18.61
N ILE A 13 -1.95 5.88 19.25
CA ILE A 13 -2.42 5.72 20.62
C ILE A 13 -3.89 5.31 20.59
N THR A 14 -4.23 4.28 21.36
CA THR A 14 -5.61 3.90 21.68
C THR A 14 -5.87 4.19 23.16
N ASP A 15 -7.12 4.05 23.60
CA ASP A 15 -7.52 4.15 25.00
C ASP A 15 -6.78 3.17 25.93
N ARG A 16 -6.29 2.06 25.38
CA ARG A 16 -5.67 0.95 26.15
C ARG A 16 -4.16 0.87 26.00
N ALA A 17 -3.60 1.22 24.85
CA ALA A 17 -2.20 0.97 24.53
C ALA A 17 -1.70 1.75 23.30
N ASN A 18 -0.38 1.76 23.15
CA ASN A 18 0.31 2.22 21.95
C ASN A 18 0.55 1.04 21.02
N TYR A 19 0.27 1.24 19.73
CA TYR A 19 0.48 0.26 18.68
C TYR A 19 1.32 0.88 17.57
N CYS A 20 1.98 0.03 16.77
CA CYS A 20 2.62 0.41 15.51
C CYS A 20 2.17 -0.54 14.39
N TYR A 21 2.23 -0.07 13.14
CA TYR A 21 1.91 -0.91 12.00
C TYR A 21 3.13 -1.77 11.59
N ARG A 22 2.90 -3.07 11.35
CA ARG A 22 3.92 -4.02 10.82
C ARG A 22 4.00 -4.05 9.29
N VAL A 23 2.98 -3.50 8.64
CA VAL A 23 2.89 -3.34 7.19
C VAL A 23 2.51 -1.90 6.91
N MET A 24 2.81 -1.41 5.72
CA MET A 24 2.53 -0.03 5.34
C MET A 24 1.03 0.29 5.49
N PRO A 25 0.64 1.22 6.40
CA PRO A 25 -0.76 1.64 6.52
C PRO A 25 -1.15 2.60 5.40
N PHE A 26 -2.47 2.70 5.18
CA PHE A 26 -3.04 3.74 4.34
C PHE A 26 -2.82 5.14 4.93
N GLY A 27 -2.79 6.15 4.07
CA GLY A 27 -2.64 7.55 4.50
C GLY A 27 -1.19 8.00 4.76
N LEU A 28 -0.19 7.12 4.61
CA LEU A 28 1.20 7.58 4.52
C LEU A 28 1.42 8.30 3.20
N LYS A 29 2.20 9.38 3.23
CA LYS A 29 2.53 10.20 2.05
C LYS A 29 3.05 9.39 0.86
N ASN A 30 3.83 8.34 1.13
CA ASN A 30 4.46 7.50 0.12
C ASN A 30 3.76 6.13 -0.06
N ALA A 31 2.60 5.92 0.57
CA ALA A 31 1.88 4.64 0.48
C ALA A 31 1.53 4.30 -0.98
N GLY A 32 0.85 5.20 -1.67
CA GLY A 32 0.44 4.97 -3.05
C GLY A 32 1.61 4.78 -4.03
N ALA A 33 2.70 5.54 -3.87
CA ALA A 33 3.90 5.33 -4.69
C ALA A 33 4.51 3.93 -4.48
N THR A 34 4.47 3.42 -3.25
CA THR A 34 4.97 2.07 -2.94
C THR A 34 4.02 1.00 -3.46
N TYR A 35 2.71 1.19 -3.27
CA TYR A 35 1.66 0.29 -3.77
C TYR A 35 1.72 0.18 -5.29
N GLN A 36 1.75 1.31 -5.99
CA GLN A 36 1.82 1.35 -7.45
C GLN A 36 3.07 0.62 -7.98
N ARG A 37 4.26 0.89 -7.41
CA ARG A 37 5.50 0.17 -7.80
C ARG A 37 5.42 -1.34 -7.59
N MET A 38 4.68 -1.81 -6.59
CA MET A 38 4.45 -3.23 -6.35
C MET A 38 3.47 -3.80 -7.37
N MET A 39 2.36 -3.12 -7.61
CA MET A 39 1.33 -3.55 -8.58
C MET A 39 1.86 -3.55 -10.01
N ASP A 40 2.65 -2.54 -10.41
CA ASP A 40 3.31 -2.47 -11.70
C ASP A 40 4.18 -3.70 -11.98
N LYS A 41 4.85 -4.24 -10.96
CA LYS A 41 5.68 -5.46 -11.09
C LYS A 41 4.85 -6.72 -11.17
N ILE A 42 3.84 -6.86 -10.32
CA ILE A 42 3.03 -8.08 -10.22
C ILE A 42 2.13 -8.24 -11.46
N PHE A 43 1.52 -7.14 -11.90
CA PHE A 43 0.50 -7.13 -12.94
C PHE A 43 0.98 -6.50 -14.25
N TYR A 44 2.30 -6.47 -14.49
CA TYR A 44 2.88 -5.84 -15.67
C TYR A 44 2.27 -6.28 -17.00
N HIS A 45 1.78 -7.52 -17.08
CA HIS A 45 1.11 -8.08 -18.26
C HIS A 45 -0.38 -7.76 -18.39
N GLN A 46 -1.02 -7.29 -17.33
CA GLN A 46 -2.46 -7.08 -17.22
C GLN A 46 -2.81 -5.57 -17.21
N ILE A 47 -1.89 -4.75 -16.66
CA ILE A 47 -2.00 -3.30 -16.66
C ILE A 47 -2.13 -2.78 -18.10
N GLY A 48 -3.16 -1.97 -18.35
CA GLY A 48 -3.51 -1.45 -19.67
C GLY A 48 -4.31 -2.40 -20.57
N ARG A 49 -4.49 -3.67 -20.19
CA ARG A 49 -5.33 -4.63 -20.93
C ARG A 49 -6.70 -4.78 -20.28
N ASN A 50 -6.72 -5.35 -19.09
CA ASN A 50 -7.92 -5.63 -18.30
C ASN A 50 -7.83 -5.04 -16.88
N MET A 51 -6.76 -4.32 -16.57
CA MET A 51 -6.51 -3.75 -15.26
C MET A 51 -5.92 -2.35 -15.40
N GLU A 52 -6.34 -1.46 -14.53
CA GLU A 52 -5.74 -0.13 -14.33
C GLU A 52 -5.47 0.05 -12.83
N VAL A 53 -4.34 0.67 -12.51
CA VAL A 53 -3.90 0.91 -11.12
C VAL A 53 -3.70 2.42 -10.96
N TYR A 54 -4.28 2.99 -9.90
CA TYR A 54 -4.19 4.42 -9.59
C TYR A 54 -3.92 4.63 -8.10
N ILE A 55 -2.66 4.99 -7.76
CA ILE A 55 -2.19 5.31 -6.41
C ILE A 55 -2.49 4.20 -5.38
N ASP A 56 -3.69 4.16 -4.82
CA ASP A 56 -4.13 3.18 -3.82
C ASP A 56 -5.26 2.26 -4.34
N ASP A 57 -5.83 2.57 -5.50
CA ASP A 57 -6.97 1.87 -6.09
C ASP A 57 -6.57 1.04 -7.31
N MET A 58 -7.33 -0.03 -7.56
CA MET A 58 -7.19 -0.87 -8.76
C MET A 58 -8.58 -1.14 -9.34
N VAL A 59 -8.70 -0.95 -10.66
CA VAL A 59 -9.90 -1.24 -11.42
C VAL A 59 -9.62 -2.42 -12.34
N VAL A 60 -10.46 -3.45 -12.26
CA VAL A 60 -10.42 -4.62 -13.14
C VAL A 60 -11.62 -4.59 -14.06
N LYS A 61 -11.37 -4.70 -15.35
CA LYS A 61 -12.38 -4.79 -16.40
C LYS A 61 -12.55 -6.26 -16.76
N THR A 62 -13.77 -6.77 -16.63
CA THR A 62 -14.16 -8.11 -17.06
C THR A 62 -15.05 -7.96 -18.29
N THR A 63 -14.77 -8.74 -19.33
CA THR A 63 -15.60 -8.81 -20.54
C THR A 63 -16.87 -9.61 -20.30
#